data_AF-A0A174LS61-F1
#
_entry.id   AF-A0A174LS61-F1
#
_cell.length_a   1.000
_cell.length_b   1.000
_cell.length_c   1.000
_cell.angle_alpha   90.00
_cell.angle_beta   90.00
_cell.angle_gamma   90.00
#
_symmetry.space_group_name_H-M   'P 1'
#
loop_
_entity.id
_entity.type
_entity.pdbx_description
1 polymer ?
#
loop_
_entity_poly.entity_id
_entity_poly.type
_entity_poly.pdbx_seq_one_letter_code
_entity_poly.pdbx_strand_id
1 'polypeptide(L)' 'MKCSLSTYYRIIDSELYNFEDGYMQLNADIDAKTIDLEKYISEQKKGIAEMCHVPAENVVSISRMEYETYTDE' A
#
# COMPACT_ATOMS: atom_id res chain seq x y z
N MET A 1 2.51 18.51 -13.11
CA MET A 1 3.47 17.41 -13.23
C MET A 1 2.65 16.19 -13.58
N LYS A 2 3.03 15.46 -14.63
CA LYS A 2 2.48 14.13 -14.91
C LYS A 2 3.53 13.13 -14.47
N CYS A 3 3.31 12.49 -13.33
CA CYS A 3 4.16 11.41 -12.85
C CYS A 3 3.28 10.23 -12.45
N SER A 4 3.84 9.03 -12.51
CA SER A 4 3.21 7.84 -11.98
C SER A 4 3.88 7.51 -10.65
N LEU A 5 3.09 7.21 -9.63
CA LEU A 5 3.54 6.79 -8.32
C LEU A 5 3.08 5.37 -8.06
N SER A 6 4.03 4.51 -7.68
CA SER A 6 3.77 3.16 -7.21
C SER A 6 4.10 3.08 -5.72
N THR A 7 3.14 2.63 -4.93
CA THR A 7 3.28 2.41 -3.49
C THR A 7 3.02 0.94 -3.17
N TYR A 8 3.79 0.39 -2.25
CA TYR A 8 3.77 -1.03 -1.93
C TYR A 8 3.51 -1.21 -0.44
N TYR A 9 2.66 -2.19 -0.10
CA TYR A 9 2.21 -2.43 1.26
C TYR A 9 2.24 -3.91 1.61
N ARG A 10 2.65 -4.20 2.84
CA ARG A 10 2.37 -5.46 3.52
C ARG A 10 1.17 -5.27 4.46
N ILE A 11 0.24 -6.22 4.45
CA ILE A 11 -0.99 -6.22 5.24
C ILE A 11 -0.91 -7.40 6.20
N ILE A 12 -0.97 -7.11 7.49
CA ILE A 12 -0.81 -8.11 8.56
C ILE A 12 -2.18 -8.42 9.17
N ASP A 13 -2.43 -9.69 9.51
CA ASP A 13 -3.61 -10.14 10.28
C ASP A 13 -4.96 -9.86 9.60
N SER A 14 -4.99 -9.93 8.26
CA SER A 14 -6.24 -9.81 7.51
C SER A 14 -6.78 -11.19 7.14
N GLU A 15 -8.06 -11.42 7.45
CA GLU A 15 -8.79 -12.63 7.04
C GLU A 15 -8.78 -12.82 5.51
N LEU A 16 -8.72 -11.71 4.74
CA LEU A 16 -8.63 -11.75 3.27
C LEU A 16 -7.41 -12.54 2.77
N TYR A 17 -6.34 -12.54 3.56
CA TYR A 17 -5.10 -13.26 3.27
C TYR A 17 -4.93 -14.51 4.15
N ASN A 18 -6.04 -15.07 4.68
CA ASN A 18 -6.04 -16.19 5.62
C ASN A 18 -5.14 -15.97 6.86
N PHE A 19 -5.04 -14.71 7.31
CA PHE A 19 -4.17 -14.28 8.41
C PHE A 19 -2.65 -14.45 8.15
N GLU A 20 -2.25 -14.81 6.92
CA GLU A 20 -0.87 -14.69 6.46
C GLU A 20 -0.58 -13.24 6.02
N ASP A 21 0.70 -12.94 5.79
CA ASP A 21 1.11 -11.64 5.25
C ASP A 21 0.55 -11.45 3.83
N GLY A 22 -0.31 -10.44 3.67
CA GLY A 22 -0.81 -9.98 2.38
C GLY A 22 0.10 -8.92 1.76
N TYR A 23 0.15 -8.86 0.43
CA TYR A 23 0.94 -7.87 -0.30
C TYR A 23 0.06 -7.13 -1.29
N MET A 24 0.21 -5.80 -1.35
CA MET A 24 -0.55 -4.95 -2.27
C MET A 24 0.32 -3.86 -2.90
N GLN A 25 0.17 -3.72 -4.22
CA GLN A 25 0.70 -2.60 -4.99
C GLN A 25 -0.45 -1.67 -5.40
N LEU A 26 -0.26 -0.36 -5.22
CA LEU A 26 -1.14 0.67 -5.78
C LEU A 26 -0.35 1.53 -6.76
N ASN A 27 -0.91 1.73 -7.96
CA ASN A 27 -0.34 2.57 -9.01
C ASN A 27 -1.30 3.73 -9.28
N ALA A 28 -0.78 4.96 -9.28
CA ALA A 28 -1.57 6.15 -9.54
C ALA A 28 -0.84 7.08 -10.51
N ASP A 29 -1.57 7.55 -11.52
CA ASP A 29 -1.14 8.64 -12.38
C ASP A 29 -1.55 9.97 -11.73
N ILE A 30 -0.56 10.78 -11.39
CA ILE A 30 -0.75 12.06 -10.73
C ILE A 30 -0.64 13.16 -11.79
N ASP A 31 -1.74 13.89 -12.00
CA ASP A 31 -1.76 15.14 -12.75
C ASP A 31 -2.00 16.32 -11.80
N ALA A 32 -0.97 16.66 -11.02
CA ALA A 32 -1.02 17.73 -10.03
C ALA A 32 0.22 18.64 -10.13
N LYS A 33 0.10 19.89 -9.68
CA LYS A 33 1.26 20.81 -9.61
C LYS A 33 2.23 20.42 -8.49
N THR A 34 1.68 20.01 -7.35
CA THR A 34 2.39 19.53 -6.17
C THR A 34 1.61 18.38 -5.55
N ILE A 35 2.28 17.53 -4.79
CA ILE A 35 1.66 16.45 -4.02
C ILE A 35 2.31 16.39 -2.63
N ASP A 36 1.48 16.22 -1.61
CA ASP A 36 1.91 15.87 -0.26
C ASP A 36 1.94 14.34 -0.15
N LEU A 37 3.14 13.78 -0.26
CA LEU A 37 3.32 12.33 -0.28
C LEU A 37 3.00 11.68 1.07
N GLU A 38 3.27 12.36 2.18
CA GLU A 38 2.99 11.81 3.53
C GLU A 38 1.49 11.72 3.76
N LYS A 39 0.75 12.78 3.42
CA LYS A 39 -0.71 12.76 3.50
C LYS A 39 -1.30 11.72 2.54
N TYR A 40 -0.82 11.66 1.30
CA TYR A 40 -1.28 10.70 0.30
C TYR A 40 -1.09 9.25 0.76
N ILE A 41 0.09 8.91 1.28
CA ILE A 41 0.37 7.57 1.82
C ILE A 41 -0.51 7.29 3.05
N SER A 42 -0.70 8.27 3.94
CA SER A 42 -1.58 8.11 5.12
C SER A 42 -3.02 7.79 4.73
N GLU A 43 -3.57 8.46 3.72
CA GLU A 43 -4.91 8.21 3.20
C GLU A 43 -5.03 6.83 2.54
N GLN A 44 -4.04 6.43 1.75
CA GLN A 44 -3.99 5.08 1.18
C GLN A 44 -3.96 4.00 2.27
N LYS A 45 -3.12 4.15 3.29
CA LYS A 45 -3.04 3.19 4.41
C LYS A 45 -4.38 3.02 5.12
N LYS A 46 -5.11 4.12 5.33
CA LYS A 46 -6.47 4.08 5.91
C LYS A 46 -7.44 3.32 5.02
N GLY A 47 -7.46 3.61 3.72
CA GLY A 47 -8.33 2.91 2.78
C GLY A 47 -8.04 1.41 2.69
N ILE A 48 -6.75 1.02 2.67
CA ILE A 48 -6.35 -0.40 2.71
C ILE A 48 -6.78 -1.05 4.02
N ALA A 49 -6.57 -0.38 5.16
CA ALA A 49 -6.95 -0.89 6.48
C ALA A 49 -8.46 -1.14 6.59
N GLU A 50 -9.27 -0.20 6.11
CA GLU A 50 -10.73 -0.32 6.05
C GLU A 50 -11.17 -1.48 5.14
N MET A 51 -10.58 -1.59 3.94
CA MET A 51 -10.88 -2.65 2.97
C MET A 51 -10.47 -4.05 3.47
N CYS A 52 -9.33 -4.15 4.14
CA CYS A 52 -8.80 -5.41 4.66
C CYS A 52 -9.31 -5.75 6.07
N HIS A 53 -10.14 -4.88 6.67
CA HIS A 53 -10.67 -5.00 8.03
C HIS A 53 -9.58 -5.17 9.12
N VAL A 54 -8.47 -4.44 8.99
CA VAL A 54 -7.34 -4.47 9.93
C VAL A 54 -7.07 -3.08 10.53
N PRO A 55 -6.40 -2.99 11.70
CA PRO A 55 -5.87 -1.73 12.20
C PRO A 55 -4.93 -1.05 11.19
N ALA A 56 -4.90 0.29 11.14
CA ALA A 56 -4.04 1.03 10.21
C ALA A 56 -2.53 0.79 10.42
N GLU A 57 -2.14 0.37 11.62
CA GLU A 57 -0.76 -0.04 11.94
C GLU A 57 -0.35 -1.37 11.28
N ASN A 58 -1.32 -2.24 10.96
CA ASN A 58 -1.10 -3.50 10.25
C ASN A 58 -0.93 -3.32 8.74
N VAL A 59 -1.15 -2.12 8.22
CA VAL A 59 -0.75 -1.74 6.86
C VAL A 59 0.63 -1.12 6.94
N VAL A 60 1.65 -1.81 6.42
CA VAL A 60 3.05 -1.38 6.49
C VAL A 60 3.52 -1.01 5.10
N SER A 61 4.04 0.21 4.93
CA SER A 61 4.68 0.60 3.67
C SER A 61 6.00 -0.15 3.53
N ILE A 62 6.18 -0.82 2.39
CA ILE A 62 7.37 -1.61 2.09
C ILE A 62 8.06 -1.10 0.82
N SER A 63 9.29 -1.56 0.59
CA SER A 63 9.98 -1.26 -0.67
C SER A 63 9.43 -2.11 -1.82
N ARG A 64 9.64 -1.66 -3.06
CA ARG A 64 9.37 -2.46 -4.25
C ARG A 64 10.11 -3.81 -4.23
N MET A 65 11.38 -3.80 -3.82
CA MET A 65 12.20 -5.01 -3.76
C MET A 65 11.67 -6.03 -2.75
N GLU A 66 11.18 -5.55 -1.61
CA GLU A 66 10.53 -6.41 -0.60
C GLU A 66 9.23 -7.00 -1.16
N TYR A 67 8.40 -6.18 -1.80
CA TYR A 67 7.19 -6.65 -2.47
C TYR A 67 7.50 -7.75 -3.51
N GLU A 68 8.42 -7.48 -4.44
CA GLU A 68 8.83 -8.44 -5.48
C GLU A 68 9.35 -9.76 -4.88
N THR A 69 10.10 -9.70 -3.77
CA THR A 69 10.63 -10.91 -3.09
C THR A 69 9.53 -11.84 -2.59
N TYR A 70 8.37 -11.31 -2.20
CA TYR A 70 7.27 -12.08 -1.61
C TYR A 70 6.09 -12.31 -2.57
N THR A 71 6.08 -11.66 -3.74
CA THR A 71 5.01 -11.80 -4.74
C THR A 71 5.46 -12.39 -6.07
N ASP A 72 6.75 -12.40 -6.37
CA ASP A 72 7.25 -13.09 -7.57
C ASP A 72 7.32 -14.60 -7.28
N GLU A 73 6.49 -15.38 -7.99
CA GLU A 73 6.58 -16.85 -8.08
C GLU A 73 7.82 -17.31 -8.85
#